data_AF-A0A178VAC2-F1
#
_entry.id   AF-A0A178VAC2-F1
#
_cell.length_a   1.000
_cell.length_b   1.000
_cell.length_c   1.000
_cell.angle_alpha   90.00
_cell.angle_beta   90.00
_cell.angle_gamma   90.00
#
_symmetry.space_group_name_H-M   'P 1'
#
loop_
_entity.id
_entity.type
_entity.pdbx_description
1 polymer ?
#
loop_
_entity_poly.entity_id
_entity_poly.type
_entity_poly.pdbx_seq_one_letter_code
_entity_poly.pdbx_strand_id
1 'polypeptide(L)' 'MESSSKPSKFPVIGNLHQIGELPHRSLTHLAERYGPVMLLHFGFVPITVVSSRSR' A
#
# COMPACT_ATOMS: atom_id res chain seq x y z
N MET A 1 17.12 -3.58 7.83
CA MET A 1 16.30 -4.24 6.80
C MET A 1 15.07 -4.82 7.49
N GLU A 2 14.35 -3.93 8.17
CA GLU A 2 13.05 -3.39 7.77
C GLU A 2 11.95 -4.44 7.96
N SER A 3 11.31 -4.35 9.13
CA SER A 3 10.19 -5.16 9.59
C SER A 3 8.96 -4.95 8.70
N SER A 4 8.97 -5.46 7.47
CA SER A 4 7.86 -5.26 6.53
C SER A 4 6.79 -6.32 6.78
N SER A 5 5.89 -6.01 7.71
CA SER A 5 4.59 -6.69 7.74
C SER A 5 3.89 -6.42 6.39
N LYS A 6 3.25 -7.43 5.79
CA LYS A 6 2.56 -7.25 4.51
C LYS A 6 1.24 -6.48 4.75
N PRO A 7 0.83 -5.57 3.85
CA PRO A 7 -0.48 -4.93 3.93
C PRO A 7 -1.61 -5.97 3.95
N SER A 8 -2.45 -5.95 4.98
CA SER A 8 -3.60 -6.86 5.10
C SER A 8 -4.61 -6.61 3.99
N LYS A 9 -5.17 -7.68 3.41
CA LYS A 9 -6.11 -7.62 2.28
C LYS A 9 -7.39 -8.39 2.59
N PHE A 10 -8.53 -7.87 2.11
CA PHE A 10 -9.81 -8.57 2.20
C PHE A 10 -10.03 -9.50 0.99
N PRO A 11 -10.83 -10.57 1.17
CA PRO A 11 -11.30 -11.36 0.03
C PRO A 11 -12.10 -10.44 -0.92
N VAL A 12 -11.94 -10.64 -2.23
CA VAL A 12 -12.59 -9.89 -3.32
C VAL A 12 -12.09 -8.46 -3.55
N ILE A 13 -11.99 -7.59 -2.53
CA ILE A 13 -11.62 -6.17 -2.73
C ILE A 13 -10.13 -5.87 -2.54
N GLY A 14 -9.37 -6.79 -1.94
CA GLY A 14 -7.96 -6.61 -1.66
C GLY A 14 -7.68 -5.47 -0.66
N ASN A 15 -6.75 -4.59 -1.01
CA ASN A 15 -6.29 -3.42 -0.25
C ASN A 15 -7.07 -2.13 -0.57
N LEU A 16 -8.13 -2.18 -1.40
CA LEU A 16 -8.92 -0.98 -1.75
C LEU A 16 -9.48 -0.25 -0.52
N HIS A 17 -9.82 -0.99 0.54
CA HIS A 17 -10.29 -0.43 1.80
C HIS A 17 -9.27 0.48 2.51
N GLN A 18 -8.00 0.46 2.10
CA GLN A 18 -6.93 1.28 2.66
C GLN A 18 -6.67 2.56 1.85
N ILE A 19 -7.36 2.71 0.70
CA ILE A 19 -7.20 3.84 -0.22
C ILE A 19 -8.41 4.77 -0.03
N GLY A 20 -8.16 5.94 0.57
CA GLY A 20 -9.18 6.97 0.76
C GLY A 20 -9.36 7.86 -0.48
N GLU A 21 -10.13 8.94 -0.32
CA GLU A 21 -10.42 9.92 -1.39
C GLU A 21 -9.16 10.54 -2.02
N LEU A 22 -8.06 10.60 -1.25
CA LEU A 22 -6.76 11.07 -1.71
C LEU A 22 -5.75 9.91 -1.77
N PRO A 23 -5.69 9.17 -2.91
CA PRO A 23 -4.87 7.97 -3.02
C PRO A 23 -3.39 8.22 -2.72
N HIS A 24 -2.84 9.34 -3.17
CA HIS A 24 -1.44 9.69 -2.94
C HIS A 24 -1.12 9.80 -1.44
N ARG A 25 -2.01 10.37 -0.61
CA ARG A 25 -1.80 10.45 0.85
C ARG A 25 -1.91 9.08 1.50
N SER A 26 -2.92 8.28 1.13
CA SER A 26 -3.08 6.91 1.63
C SER A 26 -1.85 6.06 1.30
N LEU A 27 -1.33 6.14 0.07
CA LEU A 27 -0.15 5.42 -0.36
C LEU A 27 1.12 5.88 0.37
N THR A 28 1.29 7.18 0.61
CA THR A 28 2.40 7.69 1.44
C THR A 28 2.34 7.10 2.85
N HIS A 29 1.18 7.11 3.48
CA HIS A 29 1.02 6.56 4.83
C HIS A 29 1.26 5.05 4.88
N LEU A 30 0.79 4.31 3.87
CA LEU A 30 1.08 2.88 3.73
C LEU A 30 2.59 2.64 3.53
N ALA A 31 3.27 3.48 2.76
CA ALA A 31 4.72 3.37 2.56
C ALA A 31 5.54 3.69 3.82
N GLU A 32 5.10 4.66 4.64
CA GLU A 32 5.67 4.93 5.96
C GLU A 32 5.56 3.72 6.89
N ARG A 33 4.47 2.94 6.78
CA ARG A 33 4.20 1.79 7.64
C ARG A 33 4.86 0.49 7.15
N TYR A 34 4.84 0.23 5.85
CA TYR A 34 5.22 -1.06 5.27
C TYR A 34 6.53 -1.02 4.49
N GLY A 35 7.06 0.17 4.22
CA GLY A 35 8.27 0.40 3.44
C GLY A 35 7.99 1.03 2.08
N PRO A 36 9.03 1.61 1.44
CA PRO A 36 8.90 2.38 0.20
C PRO A 36 8.55 1.53 -1.03
N VAL A 37 8.65 0.21 -0.92
CA VAL A 37 8.24 -0.75 -1.96
C VAL A 37 7.26 -1.74 -1.32
N MET A 38 6.04 -1.79 -1.82
CA MET A 38 4.99 -2.65 -1.28
C MET A 38 4.08 -3.21 -2.39
N LEU A 39 3.54 -4.40 -2.16
CA LEU A 39 2.58 -5.05 -3.05
C LEU A 39 1.16 -4.91 -2.48
N LEU A 40 0.30 -4.22 -3.21
CA LEU A 40 -1.14 -4.10 -2.93
C LEU A 40 -1.94 -4.93 -3.94
N HIS A 41 -3.20 -5.18 -3.63
CA HIS A 41 -4.16 -5.84 -4.52
C HIS A 41 -5.40 -4.96 -4.63
N PHE A 42 -5.75 -4.49 -5.81
CA PHE A 42 -7.04 -3.83 -6.03
C PHE A 42 -7.99 -4.84 -6.63
N GLY A 43 -8.85 -5.37 -5.76
CA GLY A 43 -9.53 -6.62 -6.00
C GLY A 43 -8.57 -7.77 -6.27
N PHE A 44 -8.64 -8.36 -7.46
CA PHE A 44 -7.76 -9.45 -7.90
C PHE A 44 -6.51 -8.96 -8.66
N VAL A 45 -6.36 -7.65 -8.85
CA VAL A 45 -5.25 -7.08 -9.61
C VAL A 45 -4.08 -6.75 -8.67
N PRO A 46 -2.91 -7.41 -8.79
CA PRO A 46 -1.73 -7.05 -8.02
C PRO A 46 -1.11 -5.73 -8.53
N ILE A 47 -0.72 -4.86 -7.60
CA ILE A 47 -0.15 -3.54 -7.88
C ILE A 47 1.09 -3.34 -7.02
N THR A 48 2.25 -3.16 -7.66
CA THR A 48 3.48 -2.77 -6.98
C THR A 48 3.52 -1.25 -6.86
N VAL A 49 3.58 -0.76 -5.63
CA VAL A 49 3.75 0.67 -5.35
C VAL A 49 5.20 0.93 -4.98
N VAL A 50 5.78 1.94 -5.62
CA VAL A 50 7.12 2.46 -5.32
C VAL A 50 6.98 3.93 -4.94
N SER A 51 7.38 4.27 -3.71
CA SER A 51 7.36 5.64 -3.21
C SER A 51 8.77 6.13 -2.92
N SER A 52 9.05 7.38 -3.27
CA SER A 52 10.23 8.10 -2.79
C SER A 52 9.91 8.83 -1.50
N ARG A 53 10.83 8.84 -0.53
CA ARG A 53 10.72 9.72 0.63
C ARG A 53 10.77 11.18 0.17
N SER A 54 9.77 11.98 0.58
CA SER A 54 9.89 13.44 0.58
C SER A 54 11.08 13.80 1.47
N ARG A 55 12.08 14.48 0.92
CA ARG A 55 13.16 15.07 1.73
C ARG A 55 12.62 16.17 2.63
#